data_AF-A0A0M0BRZ5-F1
#
_entry.id   AF-A0A0M0BRZ5-F1
#
_cell.length_a   1.000
_cell.length_b   1.000
_cell.length_c   1.000
_cell.angle_alpha   90.00
_cell.angle_beta   90.00
_cell.angle_gamma   90.00
#
_symmetry.space_group_name_H-M   'P 1'
#
loop_
_entity.id
_entity.type
_entity.pdbx_description
1 polymer ?
#
loop_
_entity_poly.entity_id
_entity_poly.type
_entity_poly.pdbx_seq_one_letter_code
_entity_poly.pdbx_strand_id
1 'polypeptide(L)'
;MIEEKRYPILMILITLSIIGSIVSIAIWDALPEMRSTLLVDYTEAIMAAAAVSVLNLLALICLKLKIKWGSLLVVAITLGNRVIGFFHFGLTVAQIPFIIWSAILIIFALLEFKKISKTITHHKLLLILISIAIIGEIFSIVLWIVNPLIFQGMHEARFTLAVDYEIAVLNAAIMVALNLFAFFGIVKRKKWGPLVLIASSIGNRMVSHPIFIGGTHLVFISWTIILVVFSFIEYNQLKD
;
A
#
# COMPACT_ATOMS: atom_id res chain seq x y z
N MET A 1 23.58 17.60 24.48
CA MET A 1 22.99 17.99 23.17
C MET A 1 23.46 16.97 22.13
N ILE A 2 22.83 15.80 22.09
CA ILE A 2 23.13 14.76 21.09
C ILE A 2 21.94 14.76 20.14
N GLU A 3 21.97 15.65 19.14
CA GLU A 3 21.08 15.55 17.99
C GLU A 3 21.55 14.36 17.14
N GLU A 4 21.19 13.18 17.63
CA GLU A 4 21.44 11.88 17.01
C GLU A 4 21.03 11.90 15.53
N LYS A 5 21.95 11.45 14.68
CA LYS A 5 21.72 11.08 13.27
C LYS A 5 20.48 10.18 13.17
N ARG A 6 19.30 10.76 12.96
CA ARG A 6 18.08 10.00 12.76
C ARG A 6 18.08 9.45 11.33
N TYR A 7 17.66 8.20 11.17
CA TYR A 7 17.39 7.52 9.90
C TYR A 7 18.55 6.95 9.04
N PRO A 8 19.86 6.96 9.40
CA PRO A 8 20.90 6.61 8.43
C PRO A 8 20.78 5.17 7.92
N ILE A 9 20.51 4.21 8.80
CA ILE A 9 20.41 2.79 8.43
C ILE A 9 19.15 2.55 7.58
N LEU A 10 17.99 3.05 8.02
CA LEU A 10 16.73 2.87 7.26
C LEU A 10 16.79 3.55 5.89
N MET A 11 17.40 4.74 5.79
CA MET A 11 17.62 5.42 4.51
C MET A 11 18.54 4.63 3.58
N ILE A 12 19.62 4.03 4.10
CA ILE A 12 20.50 3.14 3.33
C ILE A 12 19.72 1.94 2.80
N LEU A 13 18.93 1.28 3.66
CA LEU A 13 18.14 0.10 3.28
C LEU A 13 17.11 0.43 2.18
N ILE A 14 16.42 1.57 2.27
CA ILE A 14 15.49 2.02 1.23
C ILE A 14 16.24 2.33 -0.07
N THR A 15 17.38 2.99 0.02
CA THR A 15 18.22 3.30 -1.15
C THR A 15 18.65 2.01 -1.86
N LEU A 16 19.10 1.01 -1.11
CA LEU A 16 19.42 -0.32 -1.64
C LEU A 16 18.18 -1.01 -2.24
N SER A 17 16.99 -0.81 -1.66
CA SER A 17 15.75 -1.33 -2.24
C SER A 17 15.40 -0.66 -3.58
N ILE A 18 15.64 0.65 -3.72
CA ILE A 18 15.44 1.38 -4.99
C ILE A 18 16.42 0.86 -6.05
N ILE A 19 17.70 0.74 -5.69
CA ILE A 19 18.74 0.20 -6.58
C ILE A 19 18.36 -1.21 -7.03
N GLY A 20 17.95 -2.08 -6.10
CA GLY A 20 17.53 -3.45 -6.41
C GLY A 20 16.35 -3.51 -7.39
N SER A 21 15.37 -2.61 -7.25
CA SER A 21 14.24 -2.51 -8.19
C SER A 21 14.68 -2.04 -9.58
N ILE A 22 15.53 -1.03 -9.69
CA ILE A 22 16.08 -0.55 -10.98
C ILE A 22 16.91 -1.65 -11.67
N VAL A 23 17.77 -2.33 -10.90
CA VAL A 23 18.59 -3.44 -11.40
C VAL A 23 17.71 -4.59 -11.88
N SER A 24 16.63 -4.90 -11.17
CA SER A 24 15.69 -5.95 -11.58
C SER A 24 15.00 -5.62 -12.91
N ILE A 25 14.57 -4.36 -13.10
CA ILE A 25 14.02 -3.88 -14.39
C ILE A 25 15.04 -4.05 -15.52
N ALA A 26 16.28 -3.57 -15.32
CA ALA A 26 17.34 -3.66 -16.32
C ALA A 26 17.70 -5.11 -16.67
N ILE A 27 17.74 -5.99 -15.68
CA ILE A 27 18.01 -7.41 -15.87
C ILE A 27 16.88 -8.09 -16.66
N TRP A 28 15.60 -7.82 -16.36
CA TRP A 28 14.49 -8.44 -17.10
C TRP A 28 14.34 -7.89 -18.52
N ASP A 29 14.82 -6.66 -18.78
CA ASP A 29 14.93 -6.11 -20.13
C ASP A 29 16.06 -6.76 -20.92
N ALA A 30 17.24 -6.90 -20.30
CA ALA A 30 18.41 -7.50 -20.93
C ALA A 30 18.30 -9.03 -21.13
N LEU A 31 17.50 -9.73 -20.33
CA LEU A 31 17.36 -11.19 -20.35
C LEU A 31 15.89 -11.62 -20.54
N PRO A 32 15.38 -11.64 -21.79
CA PRO A 32 14.00 -11.98 -22.10
C PRO A 32 13.58 -13.38 -21.64
N GLU A 33 14.52 -14.32 -21.54
CA GLU A 33 14.25 -15.69 -21.08
C GLU A 33 13.76 -15.73 -19.63
N MET A 34 14.17 -14.76 -18.80
CA MET A 34 13.68 -14.63 -17.42
C MET A 34 12.22 -14.17 -17.34
N ARG A 35 11.64 -13.66 -18.43
CA ARG A 35 10.21 -13.31 -18.49
C ARG A 35 9.33 -14.54 -18.30
N SER A 36 9.80 -15.74 -18.68
CA SER A 36 9.11 -17.01 -18.48
C SER A 36 8.97 -17.43 -17.00
N THR A 37 9.73 -16.78 -16.10
CA THR A 37 9.65 -17.01 -14.65
C THR A 37 8.60 -16.12 -13.97
N LEU A 38 8.02 -15.17 -14.70
CA LEU A 38 6.92 -14.33 -14.21
C LEU A 38 5.60 -15.07 -14.39
N LEU A 39 4.74 -15.00 -13.37
CA LEU A 39 3.35 -15.44 -13.48
C LEU A 39 2.44 -14.38 -14.12
N VAL A 40 2.96 -13.19 -14.33
CA VAL A 40 2.25 -12.02 -14.89
C VAL A 40 2.98 -11.50 -16.13
N ASP A 41 2.30 -10.61 -16.87
CA ASP A 41 2.91 -9.95 -18.01
C ASP A 41 4.17 -9.17 -17.60
N TYR A 42 5.16 -9.20 -18.47
CA TYR A 42 6.44 -8.52 -18.29
C TYR A 42 6.29 -7.01 -18.04
N THR A 43 5.34 -6.37 -18.73
CA THR A 43 5.02 -4.95 -18.59
C THR A 43 4.47 -4.65 -17.20
N GLU A 44 3.64 -5.54 -16.66
CA GLU A 44 3.09 -5.40 -15.30
C GLU A 44 4.19 -5.51 -14.24
N ALA A 45 5.11 -6.47 -14.39
CA ALA A 45 6.24 -6.63 -13.48
C ALA A 45 7.17 -5.39 -13.47
N ILE A 46 7.43 -4.78 -14.64
CA ILE A 46 8.18 -3.54 -14.73
C ILE A 46 7.43 -2.38 -14.08
N MET A 47 6.14 -2.20 -14.39
CA MET A 47 5.34 -1.12 -13.82
C MET A 47 5.26 -1.23 -12.30
N ALA A 48 5.08 -2.45 -11.76
CA ALA A 48 5.10 -2.70 -10.33
C ALA A 48 6.46 -2.34 -9.69
N ALA A 49 7.57 -2.78 -10.30
CA ALA A 49 8.91 -2.45 -9.82
C ALA A 49 9.20 -0.94 -9.89
N ALA A 50 8.75 -0.25 -10.93
CA ALA A 50 8.89 1.19 -11.10
C ALA A 50 8.05 1.95 -10.06
N ALA A 51 6.78 1.57 -9.86
CA ALA A 51 5.91 2.16 -8.86
C ALA A 51 6.49 2.01 -7.44
N VAL A 52 6.98 0.83 -7.09
CA VAL A 52 7.65 0.58 -5.81
C VAL A 52 8.91 1.43 -5.64
N SER A 53 9.69 1.61 -6.71
CA SER A 53 10.89 2.47 -6.68
C SER A 53 10.54 3.92 -6.39
N VAL A 54 9.51 4.45 -7.06
CA VAL A 54 9.00 5.81 -6.85
C VAL A 54 8.46 5.98 -5.43
N LEU A 55 7.68 5.01 -4.94
CA LEU A 55 7.16 5.04 -3.57
C LEU A 55 8.28 4.99 -2.53
N ASN A 56 9.29 4.14 -2.73
CA ASN A 56 10.47 4.09 -1.87
C ASN A 56 11.28 5.40 -1.92
N LEU A 57 11.37 6.06 -3.08
CA LEU A 57 11.99 7.38 -3.20
C LEU A 57 11.22 8.43 -2.40
N LEU A 58 9.88 8.42 -2.44
CA LEU A 58 9.04 9.27 -1.60
C LEU A 58 9.29 9.01 -0.12
N ALA A 59 9.35 7.74 0.30
CA ALA A 59 9.68 7.37 1.68
C ALA A 59 11.07 7.87 2.10
N LEU A 60 12.06 7.78 1.21
CA LEU A 60 13.41 8.29 1.43
C LEU A 60 13.42 9.82 1.60
N ILE A 61 12.68 10.55 0.76
CA ILE A 61 12.52 12.00 0.88
C ILE A 61 11.84 12.35 2.20
N CYS A 62 10.77 11.64 2.58
CA CYS A 62 10.09 11.85 3.85
C CYS A 62 11.03 11.65 5.05
N LEU A 63 11.86 10.61 5.03
CA LEU A 63 12.86 10.38 6.07
C LEU A 63 13.94 11.47 6.09
N LYS A 64 14.44 11.89 4.92
CA LYS A 64 15.43 12.97 4.80
C LYS A 64 14.90 14.31 5.33
N LEU A 65 13.63 14.61 5.05
CA LEU A 65 12.92 15.79 5.57
C LEU A 65 12.47 15.63 7.04
N LYS A 66 12.86 14.53 7.71
CA LYS A 66 12.52 14.22 9.09
C LYS A 66 10.99 14.17 9.34
N ILE A 67 10.21 13.86 8.31
CA ILE A 67 8.76 13.69 8.41
C ILE A 67 8.48 12.44 9.23
N LYS A 68 7.73 12.60 10.32
CA LYS A 68 7.51 11.57 11.35
C LYS A 68 6.88 10.27 10.83
N TRP A 69 6.26 10.32 9.65
CA TRP A 69 5.55 9.21 9.02
C TRP A 69 6.39 8.46 7.98
N GLY A 70 7.61 8.92 7.70
CA GLY A 70 8.48 8.30 6.69
C GLY A 70 8.72 6.82 6.96
N SER A 71 8.91 6.41 8.23
CA SER A 71 9.10 5.00 8.58
C SER A 71 7.84 4.15 8.39
N LEU A 72 6.66 4.68 8.69
CA LEU A 72 5.39 3.98 8.42
C LEU A 72 5.13 3.82 6.93
N LEU A 73 5.49 4.82 6.14
CA LEU A 73 5.40 4.74 4.69
C LEU A 73 6.28 3.60 4.16
N VAL A 74 7.49 3.41 4.71
CA VAL A 74 8.35 2.26 4.39
C VAL A 74 7.68 0.93 4.71
N VAL A 75 7.04 0.80 5.87
CA VAL A 75 6.31 -0.43 6.24
C VAL A 75 5.19 -0.71 5.24
N ALA A 76 4.37 0.31 4.93
CA ALA A 76 3.26 0.18 3.99
C ALA A 76 3.72 -0.22 2.58
N ILE A 77 4.76 0.45 2.06
CA ILE A 77 5.33 0.14 0.75
C ILE A 77 5.93 -1.26 0.73
N THR A 78 6.67 -1.62 1.78
CA THR A 78 7.35 -2.93 1.86
C THR A 78 6.33 -4.07 1.90
N LEU A 79 5.28 -3.94 2.73
CA LEU A 79 4.20 -4.92 2.78
C LEU A 79 3.44 -5.01 1.46
N GLY A 80 3.03 -3.87 0.90
CA GLY A 80 2.33 -3.82 -0.39
C GLY A 80 3.15 -4.47 -1.51
N ASN A 81 4.42 -4.11 -1.62
CA ASN A 81 5.36 -4.68 -2.59
C ASN A 81 5.54 -6.20 -2.42
N ARG A 82 5.62 -6.70 -1.18
CA ARG A 82 5.75 -8.15 -0.96
C ARG A 82 4.51 -8.90 -1.39
N VAL A 83 3.34 -8.39 -1.05
CA VAL A 83 2.09 -9.02 -1.45
C VAL A 83 1.97 -9.02 -2.97
N ILE A 84 2.26 -7.90 -3.65
CA ILE A 84 2.33 -7.83 -5.12
C ILE A 84 3.33 -8.86 -5.67
N GLY A 85 4.54 -8.92 -5.09
CA GLY A 85 5.59 -9.87 -5.49
C GLY A 85 5.20 -11.34 -5.35
N PHE A 86 4.39 -11.71 -4.36
CA PHE A 86 3.86 -13.07 -4.25
C PHE A 86 2.97 -13.46 -5.43
N PHE A 87 2.22 -12.50 -5.99
CA PHE A 87 1.38 -12.73 -7.18
C PHE A 87 2.16 -12.73 -8.48
N HIS A 88 3.23 -11.94 -8.56
CA HIS A 88 3.98 -11.78 -9.80
C HIS A 88 4.98 -12.92 -10.06
N PHE A 89 5.49 -13.58 -9.02
CA PHE A 89 6.62 -14.51 -9.15
C PHE A 89 6.34 -15.96 -8.70
N GLY A 90 5.15 -16.24 -8.15
CA GLY A 90 4.82 -17.55 -7.57
C GLY A 90 5.68 -17.89 -6.35
N LEU A 91 5.20 -18.79 -5.49
CA LEU A 91 5.91 -19.16 -4.25
C LEU A 91 7.14 -20.02 -4.59
N THR A 92 8.27 -19.36 -4.83
CA THR A 92 9.54 -20.00 -5.22
C THR A 92 10.64 -19.73 -4.21
N VAL A 93 11.68 -20.56 -4.22
CA VAL A 93 12.89 -20.37 -3.38
C VAL A 93 13.53 -18.99 -3.63
N ALA A 94 13.36 -18.44 -4.84
CA ALA A 94 13.84 -17.11 -5.21
C ALA A 94 13.14 -15.97 -4.44
N GLN A 95 11.98 -16.20 -3.81
CA GLN A 95 11.29 -15.19 -2.99
C GLN A 95 11.87 -15.05 -1.58
N ILE A 96 12.58 -16.07 -1.07
CA ILE A 96 13.11 -16.10 0.30
C ILE A 96 14.01 -14.88 0.59
N PRO A 97 14.99 -14.51 -0.28
CA PRO A 97 15.82 -13.33 -0.06
C PRO A 97 15.00 -12.04 0.04
N PHE A 98 13.93 -11.90 -0.74
CA PHE A 98 13.09 -10.71 -0.72
C PHE A 98 12.19 -10.62 0.51
N ILE A 99 11.73 -11.76 1.03
CA ILE A 99 10.98 -11.84 2.30
C ILE A 99 11.89 -11.44 3.45
N ILE A 100 13.11 -11.98 3.50
CA ILE A 100 14.13 -11.62 4.51
C ILE A 100 14.42 -10.12 4.44
N TRP A 101 14.66 -9.58 3.23
CA TRP A 101 14.91 -8.16 3.02
C TRP A 101 13.75 -7.28 3.51
N SER A 102 12.53 -7.71 3.26
CA SER A 102 11.32 -6.98 3.67
C SER A 102 11.10 -7.03 5.18
N ALA A 103 11.39 -8.17 5.82
CA ALA A 103 11.40 -8.27 7.27
C ALA A 103 12.44 -7.31 7.89
N ILE A 104 13.64 -7.22 7.30
CA ILE A 104 14.68 -6.27 7.74
C ILE A 104 14.16 -4.82 7.63
N LEU A 105 13.63 -4.42 6.47
CA LEU A 105 13.06 -3.09 6.28
C LEU A 105 11.95 -2.76 7.29
N ILE A 106 11.03 -3.71 7.52
CA ILE A 106 9.94 -3.55 8.47
C ILE A 106 10.47 -3.43 9.90
N ILE A 107 11.41 -4.29 10.31
CA ILE A 107 12.01 -4.25 11.66
C ILE A 107 12.65 -2.89 11.90
N PHE A 108 13.51 -2.41 10.99
CA PHE A 108 14.17 -1.12 11.15
C PHE A 108 13.16 0.05 11.11
N ALA A 109 12.15 -0.02 10.24
CA ALA A 109 11.09 0.97 10.19
C ALA A 109 10.26 1.01 11.49
N LEU A 110 9.96 -0.14 12.10
CA LEU A 110 9.23 -0.24 13.36
C LEU A 110 10.08 0.18 14.57
N LEU A 111 11.38 -0.14 14.60
CA LEU A 111 12.30 0.34 15.63
C LEU A 111 12.38 1.87 15.61
N GLU A 112 12.48 2.46 14.41
CA GLU A 112 12.45 3.90 14.21
C GLU A 112 11.08 4.50 14.56
N PHE A 113 9.99 3.85 14.15
CA PHE A 113 8.65 4.27 14.53
C PHE A 113 8.47 4.24 16.04
N LYS A 114 8.96 3.23 16.77
CA LYS A 114 8.91 3.15 18.23
C LYS A 114 9.66 4.31 18.89
N LYS A 115 10.79 4.73 18.31
CA LYS A 115 11.55 5.92 18.75
C LYS A 115 10.78 7.23 18.52
N ILE A 116 9.97 7.31 17.46
CA ILE A 116 9.10 8.47 17.11
C ILE A 116 7.73 8.42 17.82
N SER A 117 7.23 7.22 18.14
CA SER A 117 5.90 6.92 18.68
C SER A 117 5.67 7.56 20.04
N LYS A 118 6.74 7.89 20.78
CA LYS A 118 6.65 8.80 21.94
C LYS A 118 6.05 10.17 21.61
N THR A 119 5.89 10.54 20.33
CA THR A 119 5.41 11.85 19.87
C THR A 119 4.16 11.78 18.95
N ILE A 120 3.76 10.60 18.48
CA ILE A 120 2.58 10.42 17.61
C ILE A 120 1.48 9.70 18.39
N THR A 121 0.32 10.34 18.50
CA THR A 121 -0.88 9.75 19.10
C THR A 121 -1.59 8.83 18.09
N HIS A 122 -2.23 7.77 18.58
CA HIS A 122 -3.05 6.83 17.77
C HIS A 122 -3.99 7.56 16.79
N HIS A 123 -4.64 8.62 17.25
CA HIS A 123 -5.46 9.51 16.44
C HIS A 123 -4.79 10.02 15.16
N LYS A 124 -3.56 10.53 15.25
CA LYS A 124 -2.84 11.08 14.09
C LYS A 124 -2.46 9.98 13.12
N LEU A 125 -2.16 8.79 13.64
CA LEU A 125 -1.85 7.62 12.81
C LEU A 125 -3.08 7.16 12.04
N LEU A 126 -4.23 7.08 12.71
CA LEU A 126 -5.49 6.74 12.05
C LEU A 126 -5.80 7.72 10.93
N LEU A 127 -5.69 9.04 11.16
CA LEU A 127 -5.90 10.07 10.14
C LEU A 127 -5.04 9.87 8.90
N ILE A 128 -3.81 9.39 9.06
CA ILE A 128 -2.91 9.17 7.91
C ILE A 128 -3.25 7.89 7.18
N LEU A 129 -3.56 6.82 7.89
CA LEU A 129 -3.98 5.57 7.28
C LEU A 129 -5.23 5.77 6.41
N ILE A 130 -6.23 6.48 6.91
CA ILE A 130 -7.42 6.79 6.11
C ILE A 130 -7.12 7.77 4.97
N SER A 131 -6.19 8.72 5.14
CA SER A 131 -5.78 9.63 4.04
C SER A 131 -5.11 8.84 2.90
N ILE A 132 -4.24 7.89 3.24
CA ILE A 132 -3.62 6.97 2.26
C ILE A 132 -4.70 6.13 1.57
N ALA A 133 -5.70 5.64 2.31
CA ALA A 133 -6.81 4.89 1.73
C ALA A 133 -7.59 5.75 0.71
N ILE A 134 -7.94 6.99 1.06
CA ILE A 134 -8.64 7.91 0.15
C ILE A 134 -7.81 8.18 -1.11
N ILE A 135 -6.52 8.49 -0.96
CA ILE A 135 -5.62 8.74 -2.09
C ILE A 135 -5.52 7.49 -2.98
N GLY A 136 -5.40 6.31 -2.39
CA GLY A 136 -5.35 5.04 -3.11
C GLY A 136 -6.61 4.82 -3.95
N GLU A 137 -7.80 5.02 -3.38
CA GLU A 137 -9.07 4.88 -4.10
C GLU A 137 -9.21 5.92 -5.24
N ILE A 138 -8.80 7.18 -5.02
CA ILE A 138 -8.78 8.20 -6.07
C ILE A 138 -7.81 7.81 -7.19
N PHE A 139 -6.63 7.30 -6.85
CA PHE A 139 -5.66 6.85 -7.83
C PHE A 139 -6.19 5.67 -8.64
N SER A 140 -6.89 4.72 -8.00
CA SER A 140 -7.59 3.63 -8.70
C SER A 140 -8.64 4.14 -9.69
N ILE A 141 -9.46 5.11 -9.30
CA ILE A 141 -10.44 5.75 -10.20
C ILE A 141 -9.73 6.39 -11.40
N VAL A 142 -8.71 7.21 -11.17
CA VAL A 142 -7.96 7.87 -12.25
C VAL A 142 -7.31 6.84 -13.17
N LEU A 143 -6.70 5.81 -12.60
CA LEU A 143 -6.05 4.75 -13.37
C LEU A 143 -7.04 4.03 -14.29
N TRP A 144 -8.24 3.72 -13.80
CA TRP A 144 -9.27 3.05 -14.59
C TRP A 144 -9.97 3.99 -15.59
N ILE A 145 -10.14 5.27 -15.27
CA ILE A 145 -10.74 6.28 -16.18
C ILE A 145 -9.77 6.70 -17.29
N VAL A 146 -8.47 6.78 -17.01
CA VAL A 146 -7.44 7.22 -17.98
C VAL A 146 -6.95 6.07 -18.87
N ASN A 147 -7.12 4.81 -18.42
CA ASN A 147 -6.91 3.62 -19.24
C ASN A 147 -8.21 2.85 -19.55
N PRO A 148 -9.26 3.48 -20.14
CA PRO A 148 -10.46 2.75 -20.51
C PRO A 148 -10.25 1.91 -21.78
N LEU A 149 -9.14 2.14 -22.51
CA LEU A 149 -8.98 1.77 -23.92
C LEU A 149 -7.93 0.70 -24.22
N ILE A 150 -7.16 0.18 -23.26
CA ILE A 150 -6.06 -0.71 -23.65
C ILE A 150 -6.56 -2.08 -24.14
N PHE A 151 -7.80 -2.51 -23.85
CA PHE A 151 -8.23 -3.87 -24.21
C PHE A 151 -9.69 -4.00 -24.66
N GLN A 152 -10.12 -3.15 -25.60
CA GLN A 152 -11.30 -3.43 -26.42
C GLN A 152 -10.96 -4.54 -27.42
N GLY A 153 -10.93 -5.79 -26.96
CA GLY A 153 -10.74 -6.96 -27.83
C GLY A 153 -10.06 -8.16 -27.19
N MET A 154 -9.34 -7.96 -26.08
CA MET A 154 -8.82 -9.06 -25.29
C MET A 154 -9.60 -9.14 -23.99
N HIS A 155 -10.32 -10.25 -23.79
CA HIS A 155 -10.86 -10.65 -22.48
C HIS A 155 -9.75 -10.84 -21.42
N GLU A 156 -8.49 -10.64 -21.78
CA GLU A 156 -7.34 -11.05 -20.99
C GLU A 156 -6.84 -9.94 -20.06
N ALA A 157 -6.88 -8.65 -20.39
CA ALA A 157 -6.48 -7.62 -19.41
C ALA A 157 -7.43 -7.41 -18.20
N ARG A 158 -8.40 -8.32 -18.06
CA ARG A 158 -9.27 -8.54 -16.91
C ARG A 158 -8.56 -9.30 -15.77
N PHE A 159 -7.23 -9.27 -15.67
CA PHE A 159 -6.51 -10.20 -14.78
C PHE A 159 -6.66 -9.92 -13.28
N THR A 160 -7.12 -8.72 -12.87
CA THR A 160 -7.40 -8.43 -11.44
C THR A 160 -8.84 -8.03 -11.16
N LEU A 161 -9.69 -7.82 -12.18
CA LEU A 161 -11.10 -7.45 -12.02
C LEU A 161 -12.00 -8.53 -12.61
N ALA A 162 -12.88 -9.11 -11.80
CA ALA A 162 -13.90 -10.08 -12.22
C ALA A 162 -15.15 -9.42 -12.81
N VAL A 163 -15.23 -8.09 -12.76
CA VAL A 163 -16.39 -7.29 -13.12
C VAL A 163 -16.01 -6.19 -14.11
N ASP A 164 -17.03 -5.57 -14.69
CA ASP A 164 -16.88 -4.37 -15.52
C ASP A 164 -16.15 -3.25 -14.78
N TYR A 165 -15.31 -2.50 -15.48
CA TYR A 165 -14.55 -1.39 -14.92
C TYR A 165 -15.48 -0.30 -14.36
N GLU A 166 -16.68 -0.14 -14.94
CA GLU A 166 -17.69 0.80 -14.43
C GLU A 166 -18.10 0.45 -12.99
N ILE A 167 -18.25 -0.84 -12.68
CA ILE A 167 -18.59 -1.34 -11.34
C ILE A 167 -17.42 -1.10 -10.38
N ALA A 168 -16.19 -1.32 -10.84
CA ALA A 168 -14.99 -1.07 -10.05
C ALA A 168 -14.83 0.43 -9.71
N VAL A 169 -14.99 1.30 -10.70
CA VAL A 169 -14.95 2.76 -10.55
C VAL A 169 -16.05 3.23 -9.61
N LEU A 170 -17.27 2.72 -9.76
CA LEU A 170 -18.39 3.05 -8.87
C LEU A 170 -18.10 2.64 -7.41
N ASN A 171 -17.58 1.42 -7.19
CA ASN A 171 -17.17 0.98 -5.86
C ASN A 171 -16.12 1.92 -5.25
N ALA A 172 -15.05 2.22 -5.99
CA ALA A 172 -14.01 3.13 -5.52
C ALA A 172 -14.56 4.53 -5.21
N ALA A 173 -15.46 5.07 -6.05
CA ALA A 173 -16.09 6.37 -5.82
C ALA A 173 -16.95 6.40 -4.54
N ILE A 174 -17.75 5.35 -4.30
CA ILE A 174 -18.52 5.20 -3.06
C ILE A 174 -17.56 5.14 -1.86
N MET A 175 -16.45 4.41 -1.99
CA MET A 175 -15.48 4.26 -0.91
C MET A 175 -14.72 5.55 -0.61
N VAL A 176 -14.38 6.36 -1.62
CA VAL A 176 -13.86 7.72 -1.41
C VAL A 176 -14.84 8.54 -0.58
N ALA A 177 -16.12 8.55 -0.93
CA ALA A 177 -17.15 9.31 -0.21
C ALA A 177 -17.31 8.84 1.24
N LEU A 178 -17.40 7.53 1.47
CA LEU A 178 -17.52 6.94 2.82
C LEU A 178 -16.26 7.20 3.66
N ASN A 179 -15.06 7.06 3.08
CA ASN A 179 -13.82 7.33 3.77
C ASN A 179 -13.63 8.82 4.07
N LEU A 180 -14.06 9.73 3.19
CA LEU A 180 -14.08 11.18 3.49
C LEU A 180 -15.07 11.52 4.62
N PHE A 181 -16.24 10.89 4.64
CA PHE A 181 -17.21 11.07 5.72
C PHE A 181 -16.66 10.59 7.07
N ALA A 182 -16.05 9.40 7.09
CA ALA A 182 -15.35 8.89 8.25
C ALA A 182 -14.17 9.78 8.67
N PHE A 183 -13.39 10.28 7.70
CA PHE A 183 -12.28 11.21 7.93
C PHE A 183 -12.74 12.44 8.69
N PHE A 184 -13.83 13.07 8.22
CA PHE A 184 -14.42 14.22 8.89
C PHE A 184 -14.82 13.91 10.33
N GLY A 185 -15.50 12.78 10.56
CA GLY A 185 -15.88 12.34 11.90
C GLY A 185 -14.69 12.12 12.83
N ILE A 186 -13.62 11.48 12.33
CA ILE A 186 -12.38 11.23 13.07
C ILE A 186 -11.68 12.55 13.39
N VAL A 187 -11.52 13.46 12.41
CA VAL A 187 -10.94 14.80 12.63
C VAL A 187 -11.69 15.58 13.70
N LYS A 188 -13.03 15.49 13.70
CA LYS A 188 -13.90 16.12 14.71
C LYS A 188 -13.96 15.35 16.04
N ARG A 189 -13.19 14.26 16.18
CA ARG A 189 -13.13 13.41 17.38
C ARG A 189 -14.51 12.89 17.78
N LYS A 190 -15.35 12.57 16.80
CA LYS A 190 -16.70 12.03 17.01
C LYS A 190 -16.67 10.50 16.93
N LYS A 191 -17.33 9.84 17.87
CA LYS A 191 -17.39 8.36 17.96
C LYS A 191 -17.93 7.68 16.70
N TRP A 192 -18.87 8.33 16.00
CA TRP A 192 -19.40 7.80 14.75
C TRP A 192 -18.34 7.72 13.64
N GLY A 193 -17.30 8.56 13.65
CA GLY A 193 -16.26 8.59 12.60
C GLY A 193 -15.50 7.26 12.49
N PRO A 194 -14.87 6.77 13.58
CA PRO A 194 -14.24 5.45 13.59
C PRO A 194 -15.21 4.31 13.27
N LEU A 195 -16.47 4.38 13.73
CA LEU A 195 -17.48 3.36 13.42
C LEU A 195 -17.80 3.29 11.92
N VAL A 196 -17.96 4.45 11.27
CA VAL A 196 -18.15 4.53 9.83
C VAL A 196 -16.94 3.96 9.10
N LEU A 197 -15.70 4.25 9.54
CA LEU A 197 -14.49 3.69 8.90
C LEU A 197 -14.43 2.17 9.02
N ILE A 198 -14.83 1.60 10.18
CA ILE A 198 -14.91 0.15 10.36
C ILE A 198 -15.94 -0.44 9.40
N ALA A 199 -17.16 0.12 9.40
CA ALA A 199 -18.25 -0.36 8.56
C ALA A 199 -17.92 -0.25 7.08
N SER A 200 -17.38 0.88 6.62
CA SER A 200 -16.99 1.09 5.22
C SER A 200 -15.85 0.17 4.82
N SER A 201 -14.84 -0.04 5.67
CA SER A 201 -13.71 -0.92 5.34
C SER A 201 -14.14 -2.38 5.20
N ILE A 202 -14.98 -2.88 6.12
CA ILE A 202 -15.54 -4.25 6.05
C ILE A 202 -16.47 -4.39 4.84
N GLY A 203 -17.38 -3.43 4.65
CA GLY A 203 -18.30 -3.42 3.51
C GLY A 203 -17.58 -3.39 2.17
N ASN A 204 -16.55 -2.55 2.04
CA ASN A 204 -15.66 -2.52 0.88
C ASN A 204 -15.06 -3.90 0.63
N ARG A 205 -14.63 -4.63 1.66
CA ARG A 205 -14.08 -5.97 1.46
C ARG A 205 -15.11 -6.97 0.96
N MET A 206 -16.31 -6.97 1.53
CA MET A 206 -17.40 -7.84 1.09
C MET A 206 -17.76 -7.59 -0.37
N VAL A 207 -17.82 -6.32 -0.78
CA VAL A 207 -18.13 -5.91 -2.16
C VAL A 207 -16.93 -6.15 -3.10
N SER A 208 -15.71 -5.93 -2.62
CA SER A 208 -14.49 -6.09 -3.41
C SER A 208 -14.13 -7.56 -3.66
N HIS A 209 -14.58 -8.48 -2.79
CA HIS A 209 -14.27 -9.89 -2.91
C HIS A 209 -14.70 -10.50 -4.25
N PRO A 210 -15.95 -10.31 -4.72
CA PRO A 210 -16.35 -10.72 -6.07
C PRO A 210 -15.84 -9.79 -7.18
N ILE A 211 -15.31 -8.60 -6.86
CA ILE A 211 -14.82 -7.63 -7.85
C ILE A 211 -13.38 -7.92 -8.26
N PHE A 212 -12.54 -8.44 -7.36
CA PHE A 212 -11.12 -8.67 -7.63
C PHE A 212 -10.76 -10.15 -7.74
N ILE A 213 -9.96 -10.51 -8.76
CA ILE A 213 -9.39 -11.86 -8.96
C ILE A 213 -7.91 -11.86 -8.53
N GLY A 214 -7.43 -13.00 -8.02
CA GLY A 214 -6.07 -13.15 -7.53
C GLY A 214 -5.91 -12.63 -6.11
N GLY A 215 -4.69 -12.45 -5.61
CA GLY A 215 -4.49 -12.04 -4.21
C GLY A 215 -4.02 -10.61 -3.99
N THR A 216 -4.28 -9.73 -4.95
CA THR A 216 -4.61 -8.32 -4.64
C THR A 216 -5.66 -8.23 -3.52
N HIS A 217 -6.59 -9.19 -3.45
CA HIS A 217 -7.55 -9.34 -2.36
C HIS A 217 -6.90 -9.45 -0.95
N LEU A 218 -5.75 -10.12 -0.81
CA LEU A 218 -5.05 -10.24 0.48
C LEU A 218 -4.38 -8.92 0.91
N VAL A 219 -3.92 -8.09 -0.04
CA VAL A 219 -3.44 -6.71 0.25
C VAL A 219 -4.57 -5.94 0.92
N PHE A 220 -5.74 -5.99 0.31
CA PHE A 220 -6.90 -5.26 0.74
C PHE A 220 -7.46 -5.75 2.07
N ILE A 221 -7.46 -7.06 2.32
CA ILE A 221 -7.79 -7.63 3.63
C ILE A 221 -6.82 -7.11 4.69
N SER A 222 -5.51 -7.18 4.41
CA SER A 222 -4.48 -6.73 5.36
C SER A 222 -4.65 -5.24 5.68
N TRP A 223 -4.89 -4.42 4.67
CA TRP A 223 -5.17 -2.99 4.82
C TRP A 223 -6.45 -2.73 5.63
N THR A 224 -7.50 -3.52 5.39
CA THR A 224 -8.77 -3.45 6.12
C THR A 224 -8.58 -3.77 7.60
N ILE A 225 -7.83 -4.83 7.91
CA ILE A 225 -7.53 -5.20 9.30
C ILE A 225 -6.81 -4.04 10.00
N ILE A 226 -5.82 -3.42 9.36
CA ILE A 226 -5.11 -2.26 9.91
C ILE A 226 -6.10 -1.12 10.20
N LEU A 227 -6.93 -0.72 9.22
CA LEU A 227 -7.90 0.36 9.41
C LEU A 227 -8.91 0.04 10.52
N VAL A 228 -9.42 -1.19 10.58
CA VAL A 228 -10.39 -1.63 11.59
C VAL A 228 -9.78 -1.60 12.99
N VAL A 229 -8.59 -2.17 13.17
CA VAL A 229 -7.91 -2.21 14.49
C VAL A 229 -7.62 -0.80 14.99
N PHE A 230 -7.05 0.07 14.16
CA PHE A 230 -6.74 1.45 14.59
C PHE A 230 -8.00 2.29 14.81
N SER A 231 -9.07 2.05 14.05
CA SER A 231 -10.37 2.69 14.27
C SER A 231 -11.00 2.24 15.58
N PHE A 232 -10.94 0.95 15.90
CA PHE A 232 -11.46 0.42 17.15
C PHE A 232 -10.71 0.97 18.37
N ILE A 233 -9.39 1.06 18.29
CA ILE A 233 -8.56 1.70 19.32
C ILE A 233 -8.96 3.17 19.51
N GLU A 234 -9.13 3.93 18.42
CA GLU A 234 -9.58 5.33 18.49
C GLU A 234 -10.97 5.46 19.10
N TYR A 235 -11.92 4.61 18.69
CA TYR A 235 -13.30 4.60 19.21
C TYR A 235 -13.32 4.48 20.74
N ASN A 236 -12.55 3.56 21.31
CA ASN A 236 -12.47 3.34 22.75
C ASN A 236 -11.77 4.47 23.52
N GLN A 237 -11.03 5.35 22.83
CA GLN A 237 -10.35 6.50 23.44
C GLN A 237 -11.21 7.78 23.43
N LEU A 238 -12.29 7.81 22.65
CA LEU A 238 -13.21 8.95 22.61
C LEU A 238 -14.19 8.85 23.79
N LYS A 239 -14.37 9.96 24.51
CA LYS A 239 -15.45 10.10 25.50
C LYS A 239 -16.72 10.54 24.79
N ASP A 240 -17.89 10.07 25.27
CA ASP A 240 -19.20 10.44 24.73
C ASP A 240 -19.46 11.96 24.80
#